data_AF-A0A3D9BFK7-F1
#
_entry.id   AF-A0A3D9BFK7-F1
#
_cell.length_a   1.000
_cell.length_b   1.000
_cell.length_c   1.000
_cell.angle_alpha   90.00
_cell.angle_beta   90.00
_cell.angle_gamma   90.00
#
_symmetry.space_group_name_H-M   'P 1'
#
loop_
_entity.id
_entity.type
_entity.pdbx_description
1 polymer ?
#
loop_
_entity_poly.entity_id
_entity_poly.type
_entity_poly.pdbx_seq_one_letter_code
_entity_poly.pdbx_strand_id
1 'polypeptide(L)' 'MEKKKRRYFPDEFKRQAAERVETSGLSIMDVAAELGVHETQLRRWIRQFGKSGTGCEPAWKKD' A
#
# COMPACT_ATOMS: atom_id res chain seq x y z
N MET A 1 24.79 14.27 -6.77
CA MET A 1 23.79 13.80 -5.78
C MET A 1 22.71 13.05 -6.53
N GLU A 2 22.83 11.72 -6.65
CA GLU A 2 21.78 10.92 -7.28
C GLU A 2 20.53 10.96 -6.42
N LYS A 3 19.48 11.58 -6.96
CA LYS A 3 18.17 11.66 -6.34
C LYS A 3 17.61 10.25 -6.34
N LYS A 4 17.80 9.53 -5.23
CA LYS A 4 17.29 8.17 -4.99
C LYS A 4 15.83 8.12 -5.46
N LYS A 5 15.60 7.56 -6.65
CA LYS A 5 14.32 7.57 -7.34
C LYS A 5 13.35 6.83 -6.44
N ARG A 6 12.51 7.56 -5.71
CA ARG A 6 11.47 6.96 -4.86
C ARG A 6 10.66 6.08 -5.79
N ARG A 7 10.71 4.76 -5.57
CA ARG A 7 9.88 3.81 -6.30
C ARG A 7 8.43 4.21 -6.03
N TYR A 8 7.81 4.89 -6.99
CA TYR A 8 6.39 5.20 -6.92
C TYR A 8 5.65 3.91 -7.27
N PHE A 9 4.95 3.34 -6.30
CA PHE A 9 3.99 2.29 -6.56
C PHE A 9 2.74 2.94 -7.16
N PRO A 10 2.26 2.48 -8.33
CA PRO A 10 1.02 2.99 -8.90
C PRO A 10 -0.15 2.69 -7.96
N ASP A 11 -1.14 3.58 -7.93
CA ASP A 11 -2.29 3.45 -7.03
C ASP A 11 -3.11 2.18 -7.31
N GLU A 12 -3.05 1.66 -8.54
CA GLU A 12 -3.59 0.34 -8.90
C GLU A 12 -2.90 -0.80 -8.15
N PHE A 13 -1.56 -0.78 -8.06
CA PHE A 13 -0.80 -1.80 -7.32
C PHE A 13 -1.13 -1.78 -5.83
N LYS A 14 -1.29 -0.58 -5.24
CA LYS A 14 -1.67 -0.44 -3.84
C LYS A 14 -3.06 -1.01 -3.54
N ARG A 15 -4.03 -0.77 -4.45
CA ARG A 15 -5.38 -1.34 -4.37
C ARG A 15 -5.36 -2.85 -4.52
N GLN A 16 -4.65 -3.36 -5.52
CA GLN A 16 -4.54 -4.80 -5.76
C GLN A 16 -3.93 -5.53 -4.56
N ALA A 17 -2.96 -4.91 -3.89
CA ALA A 17 -2.39 -5.44 -2.66
C ALA A 17 -3.39 -5.46 -1.49
N ALA A 18 -4.17 -4.39 -1.31
CA ALA A 18 -5.21 -4.33 -0.27
C ALA A 18 -6.36 -5.33 -0.53
N GLU A 19 -6.82 -5.41 -1.79
CA GLU A 19 -7.83 -6.37 -2.23
C GLU A 19 -7.35 -7.81 -2.07
N ARG A 20 -6.06 -8.09 -2.31
CA ARG A 20 -5.48 -9.42 -2.09
C ARG A 20 -5.51 -9.83 -0.62
N VAL A 21 -5.28 -8.92 0.32
CA VAL A 21 -5.46 -9.22 1.76
C VAL A 21 -6.93 -9.56 2.07
N GLU A 22 -7.87 -8.79 1.53
CA GLU A 22 -9.30 -8.99 1.76
C GLU A 22 -9.82 -10.28 1.09
N THR A 23 -9.33 -10.60 -0.11
CA THR A 23 -9.77 -11.76 -0.92
C THR A 23 -9.09 -13.06 -0.49
N SER A 24 -7.77 -13.02 -0.23
CA SER A 24 -7.02 -14.22 0.17
C SER A 24 -7.24 -14.58 1.64
N GLY A 25 -7.73 -13.65 2.48
CA GLY A 25 -7.93 -13.87 3.92
C GLY A 25 -6.63 -14.14 4.68
N LEU A 26 -5.48 -13.92 4.04
CA LEU A 26 -4.15 -14.12 4.60
C LEU A 26 -3.76 -12.94 5.48
N SER A 27 -2.81 -13.17 6.39
CA SER A 27 -2.26 -12.09 7.20
C SER A 27 -1.53 -11.07 6.32
N ILE A 28 -1.56 -9.81 6.76
CA ILE A 28 -0.89 -8.69 6.08
C ILE A 28 0.61 -8.99 5.87
N MET A 29 1.26 -9.70 6.79
CA MET A 29 2.66 -10.11 6.64
C MET A 29 2.90 -11.06 5.47
N ASP A 30 2.07 -12.10 5.33
CA ASP A 30 2.19 -13.08 4.25
C ASP A 30 2.02 -12.41 2.89
N VAL A 31 0.98 -11.58 2.75
CA VAL A 31 0.73 -10.84 1.51
C VAL A 31 1.82 -9.80 1.24
N ALA A 32 2.37 -9.17 2.28
CA ALA A 32 3.48 -8.24 2.14
C ALA A 32 4.76 -8.94 1.66
N ALA A 33 5.09 -10.10 2.23
CA ALA A 33 6.23 -10.91 1.83
C ALA A 33 6.06 -11.42 0.38
N GLU A 34 4.86 -11.87 0.02
CA GLU A 34 4.54 -12.36 -1.33
C GLU A 34 4.66 -11.26 -2.40
N LEU A 35 4.18 -10.05 -2.09
CA LEU A 35 4.25 -8.90 -3.00
C LEU A 35 5.60 -8.16 -2.93
N GLY A 36 6.50 -8.55 -2.04
CA GLY A 36 7.78 -7.88 -1.81
C GLY A 36 7.62 -6.44 -1.28
N VAL A 37 6.55 -6.15 -0.56
CA VAL A 37 6.27 -4.84 0.04
C VAL A 37 6.47 -4.88 1.55
N HIS A 38 6.63 -3.71 2.16
CA HIS A 38 6.72 -3.61 3.61
C HIS A 38 5.33 -3.69 4.24
N GLU A 39 5.17 -4.43 5.34
CA GLU A 39 3.90 -4.57 6.07
C GLU A 39 3.28 -3.20 6.39
N THR A 40 4.09 -2.24 6.84
CA THR A 40 3.63 -0.88 7.16
C THR A 40 3.05 -0.15 5.94
N GLN A 41 3.58 -0.39 4.74
CA GLN A 41 3.03 0.17 3.51
C GLN A 41 1.68 -0.48 3.19
N LEU A 42 1.59 -1.80 3.33
CA LEU A 42 0.37 -2.54 3.08
C LEU A 42 -0.75 -2.16 4.06
N ARG A 43 -0.47 -2.04 5.37
CA ARG A 43 -1.41 -1.49 6.37
C ARG A 43 -1.91 -0.10 5.98
N ARG A 44 -1.01 0.76 5.48
CA ARG A 44 -1.36 2.10 5.04
C ARG A 44 -2.25 2.08 3.79
N TRP A 45 -2.03 1.15 2.88
CA TRP A 45 -2.86 0.99 1.69
C TRP A 45 -4.22 0.43 2.05
N ILE A 46 -4.31 -0.57 2.93
CA ILE A 46 -5.59 -1.09 3.44
C ILE A 46 -6.39 0.03 4.14
N ARG A 47 -5.74 0.92 4.90
CA ARG A 47 -6.43 2.07 5.50
C ARG A 47 -6.85 3.14 4.51
N GLN A 48 -6.09 3.34 3.42
CA GLN A 48 -6.43 4.33 2.37
C GLN A 48 -7.47 3.83 1.37
N PHE A 49 -7.45 2.53 1.04
CA PHE A 49 -8.24 1.93 -0.03
C PHE A 49 -9.32 0.96 0.49
N GLY A 50 -9.21 0.52 1.75
CA GLY A 50 -10.24 -0.29 2.39
C GLY A 50 -11.50 0.52 2.68
N LYS A 51 -12.63 -0.18 2.79
CA LYS A 51 -13.98 0.41 2.95
C LYS A 51 -14.14 1.26 4.21
N SER A 52 -13.29 1.10 5.22
CA SER A 52 -13.32 1.83 6.49
C SER A 52 -12.41 3.05 6.42
N GLY A 53 -12.82 4.04 5.63
CA GLY A 53 -12.12 5.31 5.49
C GLY A 53 -12.01 6.04 6.82
N THR A 54 -10.81 6.07 7.42
CA THR A 54 -10.42 7.16 8.30
C THR A 54 -8.93 7.43 8.15
N GLY A 55 -8.63 8.42 7.32
CA GLY A 55 -7.63 9.41 7.65
C GLY A 55 -6.27 9.28 6.97
N CYS A 56 -5.92 10.39 6.33
CA CYS A 56 -4.56 10.87 6.09
C CYS A 56 -3.85 10.24 4.88
N GLU A 57 -4.38 10.58 3.70
CA GLU A 57 -3.55 10.81 2.53
C GLU A 57 -2.38 11.76 2.91
N PRO A 58 -1.12 11.35 2.76
CA PRO A 58 0.00 12.23 3.01
C PRO A 58 0.16 13.23 1.86
N ALA A 59 0.12 14.52 2.20
CA ALA A 59 0.23 15.68 1.33
C ALA A 59 1.60 15.86 0.63
N TRP A 60 2.07 14.88 -0.13
CA TRP A 60 3.28 14.99 -0.98
C TRP A 60 3.05 14.69 -2.46
N LYS A 61 1.82 14.36 -2.88
CA LYS A 61 1.41 14.54 -4.28
C LYS A 61 1.05 16.02 -4.48
N LYS A 62 2.08 16.85 -4.63
CA LYS A 62 1.97 18.18 -5.20
C LYS A 62 3.09 18.30 -6.22
N ASP A 63 2.79 17.85 -7.43
CA ASP A 63 3.35 18.33 -8.70
C ASP A 63 2.27 18.12 -9.76
#